data_AF-A0A9D1FJI7-F1
#
_entry.id   AF-A0A9D1FJI7-F1
#
_cell.length_a   1.000
_cell.length_b   1.000
_cell.length_c   1.000
_cell.angle_alpha   90.00
_cell.angle_beta   90.00
_cell.angle_gamma   90.00
#
_symmetry.space_group_name_H-M   'P 1'
#
loop_
_entity.id
_entity.type
_entity.pdbx_description
1 polymer ?
#
loop_
_entity_poly.entity_id
_entity_poly.type
_entity_poly.pdbx_seq_one_letter_code
_entity_poly.pdbx_strand_id
1 'polypeptide(L)'
;MSEYLSKEEIKQWRSSLEKITLEEFAKRLGKTLKEEKQTRDIVDIVLKNEKIAASVSEIKTAKPKDNILKIASKSVDMQNDAMKKEDKPKDLFSTLNFTFKKSLTPREKAVLEHFIQNKNEIVYAKDLAKVLELPTDYVYKYIKNLRAKINEDILQNATKGGYRLNMP
;
A
#
# COMPACT_ATOMS: atom_id res chain seq x y z
N MET A 1 15.10 -27.98 23.76
CA MET A 1 15.31 -26.59 23.32
C MET A 1 14.57 -26.40 22.01
N SER A 2 13.79 -25.32 21.87
CA SER A 2 13.06 -25.05 20.63
C SER A 2 14.04 -24.69 19.52
N GLU A 3 13.95 -25.41 18.40
CA GLU A 3 14.81 -25.27 17.23
C GLU A 3 14.59 -23.94 16.47
N TYR A 4 13.47 -23.27 16.73
CA TYR A 4 13.01 -22.07 16.04
C TYR A 4 12.82 -20.87 16.97
N LEU A 5 12.86 -19.66 16.39
CA LEU A 5 12.58 -18.40 17.07
C LEU A 5 11.17 -18.38 17.69
N SER A 6 11.09 -18.00 18.97
CA SER A 6 9.85 -17.77 19.69
C SER A 6 9.24 -16.42 19.33
N LYS A 7 7.95 -16.23 19.66
CA LYS A 7 7.27 -14.94 19.47
C LYS A 7 7.94 -13.79 20.23
N GLU A 8 8.53 -14.09 21.38
CA GLU A 8 9.22 -13.11 22.22
C GLU A 8 10.55 -12.70 21.60
N GLU A 9 11.29 -13.66 21.04
CA GLU A 9 12.55 -13.41 20.34
C GLU A 9 12.33 -12.59 19.06
N ILE A 10 11.27 -12.88 18.30
CA ILE A 10 10.88 -12.08 17.13
C ILE A 10 10.49 -10.65 17.56
N LYS A 11 9.81 -10.50 18.71
CA LYS A 11 9.46 -9.18 19.25
C LYS A 11 10.72 -8.41 19.66
N GLN A 12 11.68 -9.08 20.28
CA GLN A 12 12.96 -8.50 20.67
C GLN A 12 13.77 -8.05 19.46
N TRP A 13 13.82 -8.86 18.39
CA TRP A 13 14.44 -8.47 17.12
C TRP A 13 13.79 -7.22 16.53
N ARG A 14 12.45 -7.15 16.46
CA ARG A 14 11.73 -5.97 15.93
C ARG A 14 11.93 -4.70 16.77
N SER A 15 12.16 -4.86 18.06
CA SER A 15 12.45 -3.74 18.96
C SER A 15 13.94 -3.38 19.02
N SER A 16 14.82 -4.20 18.42
CA SER A 16 16.25 -3.93 18.39
C SER A 16 16.55 -2.79 17.43
N LEU A 17 17.48 -1.92 17.81
CA LEU A 17 18.04 -0.90 16.92
C LEU A 17 19.13 -1.48 16.01
N GLU A 18 19.46 -2.76 16.16
CA GLU A 18 20.43 -3.46 15.32
C GLU A 18 19.86 -3.67 13.90
N LYS A 19 20.65 -3.29 12.89
CA LYS A 19 20.31 -3.47 11.47
C LYS A 19 20.67 -4.89 10.99
N ILE A 20 20.13 -5.90 11.64
CA ILE A 20 20.40 -7.31 11.32
C ILE A 20 19.14 -7.98 10.78
N THR A 21 19.33 -8.93 9.87
CA THR A 21 18.20 -9.70 9.32
C THR A 21 17.64 -10.67 10.35
N LEU A 22 16.38 -11.12 10.17
CA LEU A 22 15.77 -12.09 11.07
C LEU A 22 16.54 -13.43 11.08
N GLU A 23 17.13 -13.81 9.95
CA GLU A 23 17.96 -14.99 9.79
C GLU A 23 19.27 -14.89 10.58
N GLU A 24 19.92 -13.73 10.52
CA GLU A 24 21.15 -13.44 11.26
C GLU A 24 20.90 -13.39 12.77
N PHE A 25 19.74 -12.85 13.17
CA PHE A 25 19.28 -12.89 14.56
C PHE A 25 19.01 -14.33 15.04
N ALA A 26 18.38 -15.17 14.21
CA ALA A 26 18.18 -16.59 14.51
C ALA A 26 19.52 -17.31 14.68
N LYS A 27 20.48 -17.08 13.77
CA LYS A 27 21.82 -17.67 13.79
C LYS A 27 22.60 -17.29 15.04
N ARG A 28 22.47 -16.05 15.52
CA ARG A 28 23.10 -15.58 16.77
C ARG A 28 22.55 -16.31 18.01
N LEU A 29 21.27 -16.65 18.00
CA LEU A 29 20.62 -17.44 19.06
C LEU A 29 20.80 -18.95 18.88
N GLY A 30 21.54 -19.40 17.86
CA GLY A 30 21.75 -20.81 17.55
C GLY A 30 20.47 -21.52 17.05
N LYS A 31 19.53 -20.76 16.49
CA LYS A 31 18.22 -21.25 16.01
C LYS A 31 18.10 -21.10 14.50
N THR A 32 17.27 -21.94 13.90
CA THR A 32 16.99 -21.90 12.45
C THR A 32 15.61 -21.29 12.18
N LEU A 33 15.37 -20.81 10.96
CA LEU A 33 14.06 -20.30 10.53
C LEU A 33 13.29 -21.46 9.88
N LYS A 34 12.05 -21.73 10.33
CA LYS A 34 11.26 -22.87 9.83
C LYS A 34 10.77 -22.69 8.39
N GLU A 35 10.59 -21.43 7.97
CA GLU A 35 10.02 -21.05 6.68
C GLU A 35 10.65 -19.72 6.25
N GLU A 36 11.03 -19.58 4.98
CA GLU A 36 11.40 -18.31 4.34
C GLU A 36 10.17 -17.39 4.27
N LYS A 37 9.71 -16.89 5.42
CA LYS A 37 8.68 -15.86 5.43
C LYS A 37 9.33 -14.59 4.95
N GLN A 38 8.90 -14.11 3.79
CA GLN A 38 9.21 -12.76 3.35
C GLN A 38 8.68 -11.77 4.39
N THR A 39 9.58 -11.34 5.27
CA THR A 39 9.34 -10.33 6.28
C THR A 39 9.13 -8.99 5.57
N ARG A 40 8.00 -8.35 5.85
CA ARG A 40 7.75 -6.94 5.48
C ARG A 40 8.40 -6.01 6.51
N ASP A 41 9.62 -6.34 6.93
CA ASP A 41 10.36 -5.54 7.89
C ASP A 41 11.14 -4.43 7.18
N ILE A 42 11.34 -3.30 7.85
CA ILE A 42 12.01 -2.13 7.28
C ILE A 42 13.45 -2.47 6.91
N VAL A 43 14.14 -3.28 7.71
CA VAL A 43 15.54 -3.65 7.44
C VAL A 43 15.65 -4.46 6.15
N ASP A 44 14.76 -5.43 5.94
CA ASP A 44 14.74 -6.24 4.72
C ASP A 44 14.38 -5.42 3.47
N ILE A 45 13.49 -4.43 3.60
CA ILE A 45 13.14 -3.53 2.51
C ILE A 45 14.33 -2.65 2.13
N VAL A 46 15.03 -2.10 3.12
CA VAL A 46 16.21 -1.25 2.89
C VAL A 46 17.35 -2.05 2.28
N LEU A 47 17.69 -3.22 2.81
CA LEU A 47 18.74 -4.08 2.26
C LEU A 47 18.42 -4.55 0.83
N LYS A 48 17.15 -4.88 0.52
CA LYS A 48 16.75 -5.21 -0.87
C LYS A 48 16.96 -4.02 -1.80
N ASN A 49 16.59 -2.82 -1.38
CA ASN A 49 16.79 -1.61 -2.17
C ASN A 49 18.28 -1.27 -2.34
N GLU A 50 19.12 -1.47 -1.32
CA GLU A 50 20.57 -1.29 -1.39
C GLU A 50 21.23 -2.29 -2.36
N LYS A 51 20.82 -3.57 -2.35
CA LYS A 51 21.29 -4.57 -3.32
C LYS A 51 20.91 -4.20 -4.76
N ILE A 52 19.68 -3.70 -4.96
CA ILE A 52 19.22 -3.23 -6.27
C ILE A 52 20.04 -2.01 -6.72
N ALA A 53 20.30 -1.05 -5.83
CA ALA A 53 21.12 0.12 -6.13
C ALA A 53 22.57 -0.27 -6.48
N ALA A 54 23.17 -1.21 -5.76
CA ALA A 54 24.51 -1.73 -6.04
C ALA A 54 24.59 -2.41 -7.42
N SER A 55 23.59 -3.21 -7.78
CA SER A 55 23.53 -3.88 -9.10
C SER A 55 23.40 -2.91 -10.28
N VAL A 56 22.76 -1.75 -10.08
CA VAL A 56 22.65 -0.70 -11.10
C VAL A 56 23.93 0.12 -11.24
N SER A 57 24.72 0.26 -10.17
CA SER A 57 26.02 0.93 -10.22
C SER A 57 27.12 0.13 -10.92
N GLU A 58 27.03 -1.20 -10.94
CA GLU A 58 28.06 -2.08 -11.51
C GLU A 58 28.02 -2.15 -13.06
N ILE A 59 26.95 -1.66 -13.70
CA ILE A 59 26.78 -1.67 -15.16
C ILE A 59 27.44 -0.44 -15.85
N LYS A 60 28.02 0.50 -15.09
CA LYS A 60 28.56 1.78 -15.62
C LYS A 60 30.08 1.82 -15.80
N THR A 61 30.72 0.73 -16.25
CA THR A 61 32.15 0.73 -16.62
C THR A 61 32.39 0.22 -18.05
N ALA A 62 31.93 0.98 -19.05
CA ALA A 62 32.58 1.01 -20.38
C ALA A 62 32.22 2.31 -21.12
N LYS A 63 33.22 3.18 -21.37
CA LYS A 63 33.12 4.34 -22.29
C LYS A 63 33.39 3.85 -23.73
N PRO A 64 32.74 4.43 -24.78
CA PRO A 64 33.16 5.70 -25.38
C PRO A 64 31.98 6.65 -25.66
N LYS A 65 31.98 7.89 -25.16
CA LYS A 65 32.42 9.14 -25.83
C LYS A 65 31.90 9.32 -27.28
N ASP A 66 31.15 10.42 -27.47
CA ASP A 66 30.91 11.17 -28.72
C ASP A 66 29.49 11.25 -29.32
N ASN A 67 28.42 10.92 -28.58
CA ASN A 67 27.03 11.19 -29.06
C ASN A 67 26.08 11.77 -27.99
N ILE A 68 26.59 12.45 -26.96
CA ILE A 68 25.78 12.83 -25.77
C ILE A 68 25.21 14.26 -25.84
N LEU A 69 25.62 15.10 -26.78
CA LEU A 69 25.18 16.51 -26.81
C LEU A 69 23.89 16.79 -27.61
N LYS A 70 23.35 15.82 -28.37
CA LYS A 70 22.08 16.00 -29.14
C LYS A 70 20.87 15.26 -28.58
N ILE A 71 21.04 14.42 -27.56
CA ILE A 71 19.96 13.66 -26.91
C ILE A 71 19.51 14.35 -25.60
N ALA A 72 20.37 15.20 -25.03
CA ALA A 72 20.08 15.95 -23.80
C ALA A 72 18.96 17.00 -23.98
N SER A 73 18.79 17.57 -25.17
CA SER A 73 17.72 18.55 -25.45
C SER A 73 16.40 17.92 -25.87
N LYS A 74 16.40 16.70 -26.43
CA LYS A 74 15.16 15.99 -26.80
C LYS A 74 14.47 15.27 -25.65
N SER A 75 15.14 15.15 -24.50
CA SER A 75 14.61 14.49 -23.31
C SER A 75 13.84 15.44 -22.38
N VAL A 76 13.97 16.76 -22.58
CA VAL A 76 13.25 17.76 -21.80
C VAL A 76 11.88 18.09 -22.42
N ASP A 77 11.77 18.06 -23.75
CA ASP A 77 10.47 18.29 -24.42
C ASP A 77 9.54 17.06 -24.37
N MET A 78 10.09 15.85 -24.17
CA MET A 78 9.30 14.63 -23.98
C MET A 78 8.81 14.43 -22.53
N GLN A 79 9.25 15.28 -21.58
CA GLN A 79 8.74 15.30 -20.21
C GLN A 79 7.54 16.26 -20.04
N ASN A 80 7.27 17.15 -21.00
CA ASN A 80 6.12 18.06 -20.93
C ASN A 80 4.85 17.55 -21.66
N ASP A 81 4.95 16.59 -22.58
CA ASP A 81 3.78 16.05 -23.29
C ASP A 81 3.19 14.78 -22.64
N ALA A 82 3.96 14.04 -21.83
CA ALA A 82 3.43 12.96 -20.99
C ALA A 82 2.73 13.46 -19.71
N MET A 83 2.64 14.79 -19.52
CA MET A 83 1.90 15.43 -18.42
C MET A 83 0.45 15.81 -18.83
N LYS A 84 -0.03 15.30 -19.97
CA LYS A 84 -1.42 15.44 -20.45
C LYS A 84 -2.03 14.09 -20.80
N LYS A 85 -2.17 13.21 -19.82
CA LYS A 85 -3.23 12.17 -19.71
C LYS A 85 -2.95 11.30 -18.50
N GLU A 86 -3.07 11.87 -17.32
CA GLU A 86 -3.89 11.28 -16.26
C GLU A 86 -4.45 12.49 -15.54
N ASP A 87 -5.74 12.73 -15.75
CA ASP A 87 -6.50 13.66 -14.93
C ASP A 87 -6.10 13.41 -13.47
N LYS A 88 -5.49 14.43 -12.84
CA LYS A 88 -5.38 14.51 -11.38
C LYS A 88 -6.66 13.89 -10.83
N PRO A 89 -6.61 12.90 -9.92
CA PRO A 89 -7.83 12.39 -9.33
C PRO A 89 -8.50 13.64 -8.76
N LYS A 90 -9.58 14.09 -9.41
CA LYS A 90 -10.43 15.16 -8.88
C LYS A 90 -10.60 14.77 -7.44
N ASP A 91 -10.24 15.66 -6.52
CA ASP A 91 -10.35 15.42 -5.10
C ASP A 91 -11.83 15.11 -4.80
N LEU A 92 -12.27 13.87 -5.05
CA LEU A 92 -13.65 13.43 -4.89
C LEU A 92 -14.01 13.59 -3.42
N PHE A 93 -13.01 13.36 -2.57
CA PHE A 93 -12.99 13.63 -1.14
C PHE A 93 -13.15 15.11 -0.76
N SER A 94 -12.74 16.10 -1.57
CA SER A 94 -12.86 17.52 -1.20
C SER A 94 -14.26 18.07 -1.41
N THR A 95 -15.05 17.47 -2.30
CA THR A 95 -16.48 17.79 -2.43
C THR A 95 -17.34 17.26 -1.28
N LEU A 96 -16.76 16.46 -0.38
CA LEU A 96 -17.45 15.82 0.73
C LEU A 96 -16.98 16.50 2.03
N ASN A 97 -17.89 17.18 2.72
CA ASN A 97 -17.65 17.75 4.05
C ASN A 97 -17.57 16.65 5.13
N PHE A 98 -16.87 15.54 4.89
CA PHE A 98 -16.72 14.48 5.88
C PHE A 98 -15.68 14.88 6.93
N THR A 99 -16.09 14.81 8.19
CA THR A 99 -15.17 14.90 9.31
C THR A 99 -14.69 13.49 9.67
N PHE A 100 -13.39 13.23 9.47
CA PHE A 100 -12.77 11.97 9.81
C PHE A 100 -12.13 12.05 11.21
N LYS A 101 -12.47 11.10 12.10
CA LYS A 101 -11.82 10.95 13.41
C LYS A 101 -10.37 10.48 13.28
N LYS A 102 -10.08 9.70 12.22
CA LYS A 102 -8.79 9.05 11.99
C LYS A 102 -8.52 8.91 10.51
N SER A 103 -7.24 8.90 10.13
CA SER A 103 -6.81 8.68 8.74
C SER A 103 -7.29 7.33 8.20
N LEU A 104 -7.72 7.35 6.94
CA LEU A 104 -8.13 6.17 6.20
C LEU A 104 -6.92 5.46 5.60
N THR A 105 -6.96 4.13 5.63
CA THR A 105 -6.01 3.29 4.90
C THR A 105 -6.28 3.35 3.39
N PRO A 106 -5.30 3.04 2.53
CA PRO A 106 -5.50 3.05 1.08
C PRO A 106 -6.68 2.18 0.61
N ARG A 107 -6.88 1.02 1.26
CA ARG A 107 -7.99 0.11 0.94
C ARG A 107 -9.35 0.67 1.34
N GLU A 108 -9.45 1.30 2.51
CA GLU A 108 -10.68 1.99 2.94
C GLU A 108 -11.00 3.18 2.03
N LYS A 109 -9.98 3.91 1.58
CA LYS A 109 -10.17 5.01 0.60
C LYS A 109 -10.74 4.51 -0.71
N ALA A 110 -10.21 3.42 -1.27
CA ALA A 110 -10.73 2.83 -2.51
C ALA A 110 -12.19 2.35 -2.37
N VAL A 111 -12.53 1.74 -1.23
CA VAL A 111 -13.92 1.37 -0.91
C VAL A 111 -14.81 2.61 -0.89
N LEU A 112 -14.39 3.65 -0.16
CA LEU A 112 -15.14 4.90 -0.04
C LEU A 112 -15.28 5.61 -1.39
N GLU A 113 -14.22 5.64 -2.21
CA GLU A 113 -14.24 6.20 -3.55
C GLU A 113 -15.29 5.54 -4.44
N HIS A 114 -15.42 4.21 -4.38
CA HIS A 114 -16.45 3.50 -5.12
C HIS A 114 -17.87 3.84 -4.63
N PHE A 115 -18.06 4.06 -3.32
CA PHE A 115 -19.33 4.57 -2.79
C PHE A 115 -19.62 6.01 -3.24
N ILE A 116 -18.59 6.84 -3.38
CA ILE A 116 -18.72 8.22 -3.88
C ILE A 116 -19.02 8.25 -5.37
N GLN A 117 -18.52 7.28 -6.14
CA GLN A 117 -18.87 7.12 -7.56
C GLN A 117 -20.33 6.71 -7.73
N ASN A 118 -20.82 5.80 -6.88
CA ASN A 118 -22.20 5.30 -6.90
C ASN A 118 -23.10 6.04 -5.89
N LYS A 119 -23.18 7.37 -6.00
CA LYS A 119 -23.98 8.20 -5.08
C LYS A 119 -25.46 7.79 -5.14
N ASN A 120 -26.11 7.67 -3.99
CA ASN A 120 -27.52 7.28 -3.83
C ASN A 120 -27.90 5.89 -4.37
N GLU A 121 -26.94 5.09 -4.83
CA GLU A 121 -27.18 3.72 -5.26
C GLU A 121 -26.84 2.72 -4.16
N ILE A 122 -27.48 1.55 -4.21
CA ILE A 122 -27.21 0.45 -3.29
C ILE A 122 -26.03 -0.34 -3.85
N VAL A 123 -24.87 -0.21 -3.21
CA VAL A 123 -23.69 -1.00 -3.55
C VAL A 123 -23.68 -2.27 -2.70
N TYR A 124 -23.67 -3.42 -3.37
CA TYR A 124 -23.57 -4.72 -2.71
C TYR A 124 -22.11 -5.07 -2.40
N ALA A 125 -21.86 -5.61 -1.21
CA ALA A 125 -20.53 -6.04 -0.82
C ALA A 125 -19.92 -7.08 -1.78
N LYS A 126 -20.76 -7.93 -2.38
CA LYS A 126 -20.34 -8.95 -3.36
C LYS A 126 -19.81 -8.34 -4.66
N ASP A 127 -20.38 -7.24 -5.13
CA ASP A 127 -19.95 -6.61 -6.37
C ASP A 127 -18.76 -5.68 -6.13
N LEU A 128 -18.75 -4.99 -4.99
CA LEU A 128 -17.59 -4.23 -4.53
C LEU A 128 -16.36 -5.14 -4.34
N ALA A 129 -16.54 -6.35 -3.84
CA ALA A 129 -15.48 -7.37 -3.71
C ALA A 129 -14.85 -7.71 -5.07
N LYS A 130 -15.66 -7.85 -6.12
CA LYS A 130 -15.17 -8.14 -7.48
C LYS A 130 -14.39 -6.97 -8.06
N VAL A 131 -14.92 -5.75 -7.93
CA VAL A 131 -14.29 -4.54 -8.48
C VAL A 131 -12.93 -4.29 -7.83
N LEU A 132 -12.84 -4.48 -6.52
CA LEU A 132 -11.61 -4.25 -5.77
C LEU A 132 -10.70 -5.49 -5.67
N GLU A 133 -11.06 -6.58 -6.36
CA GLU A 133 -10.36 -7.86 -6.39
C GLU A 133 -9.98 -8.38 -4.99
N LEU A 134 -10.93 -8.29 -4.05
CA LEU A 134 -10.71 -8.65 -2.65
C LEU A 134 -11.86 -9.47 -2.08
N PRO A 135 -11.60 -10.36 -1.09
CA PRO A 135 -12.65 -11.21 -0.57
C PRO A 135 -13.76 -10.41 0.11
N THR A 136 -14.99 -10.89 0.02
CA THR A 136 -16.18 -10.23 0.56
C THR A 136 -16.07 -9.96 2.07
N ASP A 137 -15.44 -10.86 2.83
CA ASP A 137 -15.19 -10.67 4.27
C ASP A 137 -14.36 -9.42 4.58
N TYR A 138 -13.38 -9.12 3.71
CA TYR A 138 -12.57 -7.92 3.85
C TYR A 138 -13.38 -6.66 3.51
N VAL A 139 -14.31 -6.71 2.55
CA VAL A 139 -15.23 -5.61 2.27
C VAL A 139 -16.02 -5.24 3.52
N TYR A 140 -16.64 -6.21 4.18
CA TYR A 140 -17.41 -5.97 5.42
C TYR A 140 -16.54 -5.39 6.53
N LYS A 141 -15.29 -5.89 6.67
CA LYS A 141 -14.32 -5.36 7.63
C LYS A 141 -13.97 -3.90 7.32
N TYR A 142 -13.72 -3.55 6.07
CA TYR A 142 -13.38 -2.17 5.69
C TYR A 142 -14.55 -1.22 5.83
N ILE A 143 -15.77 -1.67 5.51
CA ILE A 143 -17.01 -0.91 5.75
C ILE A 143 -17.20 -0.66 7.25
N LYS A 144 -16.99 -1.67 8.10
CA LYS A 144 -17.05 -1.52 9.56
C LYS A 144 -16.02 -0.51 10.08
N ASN A 145 -14.78 -0.58 9.58
CA ASN A 145 -13.73 0.36 9.95
C ASN A 145 -14.03 1.78 9.45
N LEU A 146 -14.56 1.92 8.23
CA LEU A 146 -14.97 3.19 7.65
C LEU A 146 -15.99 3.88 8.55
N ARG A 147 -17.05 3.18 8.96
CA ARG A 147 -18.04 3.68 9.92
C ARG A 147 -17.43 4.13 11.25
N ALA A 148 -16.43 3.40 11.75
CA ALA A 148 -15.76 3.78 12.99
C ALA A 148 -14.90 5.06 12.84
N LYS A 149 -14.39 5.33 11.63
CA LYS A 149 -13.49 6.45 11.34
C LYS A 149 -14.21 7.72 10.88
N ILE A 150 -15.43 7.61 10.38
CA ILE A 150 -16.25 8.73 9.94
C ILE A 150 -17.15 9.15 11.11
N ASN A 151 -17.34 10.46 11.34
CA ASN A 151 -18.18 10.94 12.44
C ASN A 151 -19.68 10.76 12.19
N GLU A 152 -20.10 10.81 10.94
CA GLU A 152 -21.52 10.82 10.55
C GLU A 152 -21.99 9.44 10.08
N ASP A 153 -23.27 9.14 10.31
CA ASP A 153 -23.93 7.93 9.81
C ASP A 153 -24.31 8.06 8.32
N ILE A 154 -23.31 8.42 7.51
CA ILE A 154 -23.44 8.61 6.06
C ILE A 154 -23.60 7.28 5.33
N LEU A 155 -23.19 6.17 5.93
CA LEU A 155 -23.18 4.88 5.27
C LEU A 155 -24.24 3.98 5.89
N GLN A 156 -25.42 3.94 5.30
CA GLN A 156 -26.56 3.20 5.82
C GLN A 156 -26.66 1.80 5.23
N ASN A 157 -27.21 0.87 6.02
CA ASN A 157 -27.59 -0.45 5.53
C ASN A 157 -28.80 -0.33 4.60
N ALA A 158 -28.75 -1.04 3.47
CA ALA A 158 -29.84 -1.17 2.53
C ALA A 158 -30.35 -2.63 2.51
N THR A 159 -31.23 -2.93 1.56
CA THR A 159 -31.84 -4.26 1.40
C THR A 159 -30.79 -5.33 1.06
N LYS A 160 -30.99 -6.56 1.55
CA LYS A 160 -30.18 -7.75 1.23
C LYS A 160 -28.66 -7.60 1.45
N GLY A 161 -28.23 -6.80 2.44
CA GLY A 161 -26.81 -6.62 2.75
C GLY A 161 -26.08 -5.63 1.82
N GLY A 162 -26.82 -4.83 1.06
CA GLY A 162 -26.28 -3.67 0.37
C GLY A 162 -26.01 -2.51 1.32
N TYR A 163 -25.20 -1.57 0.87
CA TYR A 163 -24.88 -0.33 1.58
C TYR A 163 -25.14 0.85 0.66
N ARG A 164 -25.69 1.93 1.21
CA ARG A 164 -25.90 3.18 0.48
C ARG A 164 -25.16 4.31 1.18
N LEU A 165 -24.53 5.17 0.39
CA LEU A 165 -23.96 6.42 0.87
C LEU A 165 -25.05 7.50 0.83
N ASN A 166 -25.55 7.87 2.01
CA ASN A 166 -26.47 8.97 2.19
C ASN A 166 -25.67 10.27 2.34
N MET A 167 -25.77 11.13 1.33
CA MET A 167 -25.20 12.47 1.35
C MET A 167 -26.28 13.47 1.77
N PRO A 168 -25.98 14.43 2.66
CA PRO A 168 -26.85 15.56 2.91
C PRO A 168 -26.95 16.48 1.69
#